data_AF-A0A524ECV2-F1
#
_entry.id   AF-A0A524ECV2-F1
#
_cell.length_a   1.000
_cell.length_b   1.000
_cell.length_c   1.000
_cell.angle_alpha   90.00
_cell.angle_beta   90.00
_cell.angle_gamma   90.00
#
_symmetry.space_group_name_H-M   'P 1'
#
loop_
_entity.id
_entity.type
_entity.pdbx_description
1 polymer ?
#
loop_
_entity_poly.entity_id
_entity_poly.type
_entity_poly.pdbx_seq_one_letter_code
_entity_poly.pdbx_strand_id
1 'polypeptide(L)' 'GTRKGAMAMRQALDATLKGISLDEYAKDHVELAKALEKWGK' A
#
# COMPACT_ATOMS: atom_id res chain seq x y z
N GLY A 1 12.01 6.60 -3.54
CA GLY A 1 13.22 6.05 -2.88
C GLY A 1 12.90 4.70 -2.26
N THR A 2 13.89 3.82 -2.16
CA THR A 2 13.77 2.38 -1.81
C THR A 2 12.98 2.13 -0.52
N ARG A 3 13.14 2.97 0.51
CA ARG A 3 12.41 2.85 1.78
C ARG A 3 10.89 2.95 1.61
N LYS A 4 10.41 3.82 0.71
CA LYS A 4 8.97 4.01 0.48
C LYS A 4 8.34 2.79 -0.20
N GLY A 5 9.06 2.13 -1.09
CA GLY A 5 8.60 0.89 -1.73
C GLY A 5 8.50 -0.27 -0.74
N ALA A 6 9.49 -0.44 0.13
CA ALA A 6 9.44 -1.47 1.19
C ALA A 6 8.28 -1.22 2.18
N MET A 7 8.01 0.05 2.51
CA MET A 7 6.91 0.43 3.39
C MET A 7 5.54 0.17 2.75
N ALA A 8 5.38 0.47 1.46
CA ALA A 8 4.17 0.17 0.72
C ALA A 8 3.89 -1.34 0.67
N MET A 9 4.91 -2.18 0.47
CA MET A 9 4.73 -3.64 0.53
C MET A 9 4.33 -4.14 1.90
N ARG A 10 4.91 -3.57 2.98
CA ARG A 10 4.51 -3.88 4.34
C ARG A 10 3.04 -3.52 4.59
N GLN A 11 2.60 -2.36 4.11
CA GLN A 11 1.22 -1.88 4.23
C GLN A 11 0.24 -2.73 3.43
N ALA A 12 0.62 -3.18 2.22
CA ALA A 12 -0.21 -4.07 1.42
C ALA A 12 -0.41 -5.44 2.08
N LEU A 13 0.66 -6.00 2.67
CA LEU A 13 0.59 -7.22 3.47
C LEU A 13 -0.30 -7.05 4.70
N ASP A 14 -0.15 -5.93 5.41
CA ASP A 14 -0.93 -5.66 6.62
C ASP A 14 -2.43 -5.48 6.30
N ALA A 15 -2.76 -4.81 5.19
CA ALA A 15 -4.13 -4.67 4.70
C ALA A 15 -4.76 -6.02 4.37
N THR A 16 -4.04 -6.87 3.64
CA THR A 16 -4.53 -8.22 3.28
C THR A 16 -4.67 -9.14 4.48
N LEU A 17 -3.76 -9.07 5.45
CA LEU A 17 -3.87 -9.80 6.73
C LEU A 17 -5.08 -9.34 7.57
N LYS A 18 -5.41 -8.05 7.52
CA LYS A 18 -6.57 -7.47 8.20
C LYS A 18 -7.88 -7.65 7.42
N GLY A 19 -7.84 -8.18 6.21
CA GLY A 19 -9.00 -8.29 5.32
C GLY A 19 -9.54 -6.93 4.86
N ILE A 20 -8.71 -5.89 4.88
CA ILE A 20 -9.05 -4.54 4.44
C ILE A 20 -8.65 -4.40 2.97
N SER A 21 -9.50 -3.77 2.17
CA SER A 21 -9.21 -3.49 0.77
C SER A 21 -7.98 -2.59 0.64
N LEU A 22 -7.08 -2.90 -0.30
CA LEU A 22 -5.87 -2.10 -0.53
C LEU A 22 -6.20 -0.62 -0.83
N ASP A 23 -7.28 -0.36 -1.55
CA ASP A 23 -7.81 0.99 -1.81
C ASP A 23 -8.25 1.73 -0.54
N GLU A 24 -8.90 1.05 0.40
CA GLU A 24 -9.26 1.67 1.68
C GLU A 24 -8.03 1.96 2.52
N TYR A 25 -7.11 0.99 2.59
CA TYR A 25 -5.88 1.14 3.37
C TYR A 25 -4.95 2.21 2.78
N ALA A 26 -5.00 2.42 1.46
CA ALA A 26 -4.24 3.43 0.74
C ALA A 26 -4.71 4.87 1.02
N LYS A 27 -5.98 5.08 1.42
CA LYS A 27 -6.48 6.42 1.77
C LYS A 27 -5.69 7.06 2.91
N ASP A 28 -5.33 6.28 3.91
CA ASP A 28 -4.53 6.72 5.06
C ASP A 28 -3.01 6.53 4.88
N HIS A 29 -2.58 5.86 3.80
CA HIS A 29 -1.18 5.54 3.55
C HIS A 29 -0.74 5.99 2.15
N VAL A 30 -0.17 7.19 2.07
CA VAL A 30 0.33 7.82 0.84
C VAL A 30 1.34 6.93 0.10
N GLU A 31 2.15 6.17 0.82
CA GLU A 31 3.15 5.25 0.28
C GLU A 31 2.50 4.07 -0.44
N LEU A 32 1.47 3.46 0.16
CA LEU A 32 0.66 2.42 -0.47
C LEU A 32 -0.14 2.98 -1.65
N ALA A 33 -0.75 4.16 -1.50
CA ALA A 33 -1.47 4.83 -2.60
C ALA A 33 -0.56 5.07 -3.81
N LYS A 34 0.65 5.58 -3.60
CA LYS A 34 1.63 5.77 -4.68
C LYS A 34 2.11 4.46 -5.28
N ALA A 35 2.18 3.38 -4.51
CA ALA A 35 2.51 2.06 -5.04
C ALA A 35 1.36 1.50 -5.89
N LEU A 36 0.11 1.65 -5.46
CA LEU A 36 -1.07 1.26 -6.23
C LEU A 36 -1.23 2.11 -7.50
N GLU A 37 -1.01 3.42 -7.42
CA GLU A 37 -1.03 4.29 -8.61
C GLU A 37 0.04 3.89 -9.62
N LYS A 38 1.22 3.46 -9.14
CA LYS A 38 2.34 3.11 -9.99
C LYS A 38 2.23 1.69 -10.57
N TRP A 39 1.77 0.72 -9.77
CA TRP A 39 1.86 -0.73 -10.06
C TRP A 39 0.52 -1.48 -10.00
N GLY A 40 -0.54 -0.87 -9.49
CA GLY A 40 -1.88 -1.47 -9.37
C GLY A 40 -2.74 -1.39 -10.62
N LYS A 41 -2.14 -1.04 -11.77
CA LYS A 41 -2.79 -0.95 -13.08
C LYS A 41 -2.22 -1.99 -14.03
#